data_AF-A0A1C7HTW8-F1
#
_entry.id   AF-A0A1C7HTW8-F1
#
_cell.length_a   1.000
_cell.length_b   1.000
_cell.length_c   1.000
_cell.angle_alpha   90.00
_cell.angle_beta   90.00
_cell.angle_gamma   90.00
#
_symmetry.space_group_name_H-M   'P 1'
#
loop_
_entity.id
_entity.type
_entity.pdbx_description
1 polymer ?
#
loop_
_entity_poly.entity_id
_entity_poly.type
_entity_poly.pdbx_seq_one_letter_code
_entity_poly.pdbx_strand_id
1 'polypeptide(L)'
;MSRNTMSRKAVIHKLLEIKQSLGLPLSKQKAIDKLITDVNYRIADDCLKKEFPLATFINHGGAPHEIKNEMVEMYVCPACGNTIRAVVFNGLLQRPFPKYCSECGKALKAPS
;
A
#
# COMPACT_ATOMS: atom_id res chain seq x y z
N MET A 1 -18.35 -0.96 22.21
CA MET A 1 -19.17 -0.11 21.31
C MET A 1 -18.60 -0.21 19.90
N SER A 2 -19.26 -0.92 19.00
CA SER A 2 -18.82 -1.05 17.60
C SER A 2 -19.03 0.29 16.90
N ARG A 3 -17.94 0.96 16.51
CA ARG A 3 -18.03 2.13 15.63
C ARG A 3 -18.47 1.62 14.27
N ASN A 4 -19.65 2.05 13.80
CA ASN A 4 -20.13 1.83 12.44
C ASN A 4 -19.18 2.53 11.44
N THR A 5 -18.03 1.92 11.16
CA THR A 5 -17.16 2.34 10.07
C THR A 5 -17.79 1.85 8.76
N MET A 6 -18.40 2.76 8.01
CA MET A 6 -18.86 2.45 6.65
C MET A 6 -17.67 1.97 5.83
N SER A 7 -17.85 0.86 5.10
CA SER A 7 -16.81 0.33 4.23
C SER A 7 -16.49 1.32 3.11
N ARG A 8 -15.24 1.33 2.62
CA ARG A 8 -14.82 2.15 1.46
C ARG A 8 -15.76 1.98 0.27
N LYS A 9 -16.20 0.74 0.01
CA LYS A 9 -17.14 0.42 -1.06
C LYS A 9 -18.50 1.12 -0.86
N ALA A 10 -19.01 1.17 0.36
CA ALA A 10 -20.26 1.88 0.68
C ALA A 10 -20.13 3.40 0.51
N VAL A 11 -18.99 3.99 0.90
CA VAL A 11 -18.72 5.43 0.73
C VAL A 11 -18.68 5.80 -0.76
N ILE A 12 -17.94 5.04 -1.57
CA ILE A 12 -17.82 5.29 -3.01
C ILE A 12 -19.17 5.13 -3.71
N HIS A 13 -19.94 4.09 -3.36
CA HIS A 13 -21.27 3.86 -3.92
C HIS A 13 -22.19 5.07 -3.66
N LYS A 14 -22.20 5.56 -2.41
CA LYS A 14 -22.98 6.75 -2.04
C LYS A 14 -22.56 8.00 -2.82
N LEU A 15 -21.26 8.21 -3.05
CA LEU A 15 -20.76 9.34 -3.84
C LEU A 15 -21.17 9.24 -5.32
N LEU A 16 -21.19 8.02 -5.88
CA LEU A 16 -21.68 7.77 -7.24
C LEU A 16 -23.19 8.02 -7.36
N GLU A 17 -23.99 7.58 -6.38
CA GLU A 17 -25.42 7.89 -6.30
C GLU A 17 -25.66 9.40 -6.29
N ILE A 18 -24.91 10.13 -5.45
CA ILE A 18 -24.98 11.59 -5.39
C ILE A 18 -24.64 12.18 -6.76
N LYS A 19 -23.55 11.74 -7.41
CA LYS A 19 -23.16 12.22 -8.74
C LYS A 19 -24.23 11.98 -9.81
N GLN A 20 -24.92 10.84 -9.75
CA GLN A 20 -25.96 10.45 -10.70
C GLN A 20 -27.31 11.10 -10.42
N SER A 21 -27.52 11.64 -9.21
CA SER A 21 -28.72 12.42 -8.91
C SER A 21 -28.83 13.64 -9.84
N LEU A 22 -29.99 13.79 -10.47
CA LEU A 22 -30.26 14.78 -11.51
C LEU A 22 -29.94 16.21 -11.02
N GLY A 23 -29.18 16.96 -11.82
CA GLY A 23 -29.05 18.41 -11.66
C GLY A 23 -27.76 18.92 -11.01
N LEU A 24 -26.73 18.09 -10.81
CA LEU A 24 -25.44 18.59 -10.32
C LEU A 24 -24.66 19.40 -11.38
N PRO A 25 -24.25 20.64 -11.09
CA PRO A 25 -23.34 21.39 -11.94
C PRO A 25 -22.00 20.68 -12.15
N LEU A 26 -21.37 20.92 -13.31
CA LEU A 26 -20.10 20.27 -13.70
C LEU A 26 -19.00 20.41 -12.64
N SER A 27 -18.94 21.56 -11.94
CA SER A 27 -17.98 21.81 -10.86
C SER A 27 -18.18 20.87 -9.66
N LYS A 28 -19.43 20.58 -9.29
CA LYS A 28 -19.76 19.64 -8.22
C LYS A 28 -19.51 18.19 -8.63
N GLN A 29 -19.76 17.84 -9.89
CA GLN A 29 -19.41 16.51 -10.42
C GLN A 29 -17.89 16.29 -10.36
N LYS A 30 -17.08 17.27 -10.77
CA LYS A 30 -15.61 17.22 -10.64
C LYS A 30 -15.16 17.12 -9.18
N ALA A 31 -15.82 17.82 -8.25
CA ALA A 31 -15.51 17.72 -6.83
C ALA A 31 -15.81 16.32 -6.28
N ILE A 32 -16.90 15.69 -6.71
CA ILE A 32 -17.24 14.31 -6.33
C ILE A 32 -16.22 13.33 -6.93
N ASP A 33 -15.81 13.49 -8.18
CA ASP A 33 -14.77 12.64 -8.79
C ASP A 33 -13.43 12.76 -8.04
N LYS A 34 -13.07 13.97 -7.63
CA LYS A 34 -11.91 14.20 -6.76
C LYS A 34 -12.10 13.55 -5.40
N LEU A 35 -13.28 13.60 -4.79
CA LEU A 35 -13.58 12.92 -3.52
C LEU A 35 -13.51 11.40 -3.65
N ILE A 36 -14.04 10.82 -4.73
CA ILE A 36 -13.93 9.38 -5.02
C ILE A 36 -12.47 8.99 -5.18
N THR A 37 -11.70 9.80 -5.91
CA THR A 37 -10.25 9.65 -6.06
C THR A 37 -9.57 9.74 -4.69
N ASP A 38 -9.82 10.78 -3.91
CA ASP A 38 -9.28 10.95 -2.56
C ASP A 38 -9.67 9.79 -1.64
N VAL A 39 -10.90 9.28 -1.68
CA VAL A 39 -11.30 8.09 -0.88
C VAL A 39 -10.58 6.83 -1.37
N ASN A 40 -10.36 6.70 -2.69
CA ASN A 40 -9.59 5.61 -3.27
C ASN A 40 -8.10 5.67 -2.93
N TYR A 41 -7.53 6.86 -2.81
CA TYR A 41 -6.10 7.08 -2.67
C TYR A 41 -5.64 7.49 -1.25
N ARG A 42 -6.50 8.02 -0.37
CA ARG A 42 -6.15 8.49 0.98
C ARG A 42 -6.38 7.47 2.09
N ILE A 43 -7.20 6.45 1.87
CA ILE A 43 -7.25 5.32 2.82
C ILE A 43 -6.03 4.46 2.50
N ALA A 44 -5.03 4.58 3.38
CA ALA A 44 -3.85 3.76 3.37
C ALA A 44 -4.27 2.32 3.68
N ASP A 45 -4.08 1.42 2.73
CA ASP A 45 -4.36 0.01 2.93
C ASP A 45 -3.15 -0.62 3.62
N ASP A 46 -3.40 -1.53 4.57
CA ASP A 46 -2.32 -2.26 5.23
C ASP A 46 -1.59 -3.12 4.18
N CYS A 47 -0.27 -3.00 4.13
CA CYS A 47 0.52 -3.82 3.22
C CYS A 47 0.40 -5.31 3.56
N LEU A 48 0.41 -6.16 2.55
CA LEU A 48 0.49 -7.61 2.75
C LEU A 48 1.92 -8.00 3.15
N LYS A 49 2.07 -9.06 3.94
CA LYS A 49 3.38 -9.69 4.18
C LYS A 49 3.48 -10.95 3.34
N LYS A 50 4.58 -11.13 2.63
CA LYS A 50 4.87 -12.33 1.86
C LYS A 50 6.36 -12.65 1.94
N GLU A 51 6.68 -13.94 1.94
CA GLU A 51 8.06 -14.39 1.88
C GLU A 51 8.54 -14.47 0.43
N PHE A 52 9.76 -13.99 0.19
CA PHE A 52 10.42 -14.09 -1.10
C PHE A 52 11.82 -14.68 -0.91
N PRO A 53 12.27 -15.57 -1.82
CA PRO A 53 13.65 -16.01 -1.82
C PRO A 53 14.54 -14.84 -2.25
N LEU A 54 15.43 -14.39 -1.36
CA LEU A 54 16.43 -13.39 -1.66
C LEU A 54 17.81 -14.03 -1.68
N ALA A 55 18.51 -13.88 -2.81
CA ALA A 55 19.90 -14.25 -2.92
C ALA A 55 20.74 -13.24 -2.12
N THR A 56 21.25 -13.69 -0.98
CA THR A 56 22.08 -12.88 -0.10
C THR A 56 23.53 -13.28 -0.30
N PHE A 57 24.39 -12.27 -0.46
CA PHE A 57 25.83 -12.45 -0.57
C PHE A 57 26.44 -12.46 0.83
N ILE A 58 27.02 -13.59 1.22
CA ILE A 58 27.67 -13.73 2.52
C ILE A 58 29.16 -13.55 2.33
N ASN A 59 29.70 -12.51 2.97
CA ASN A 59 31.12 -12.22 2.96
C ASN A 59 31.79 -12.83 4.18
N HIS A 60 32.62 -13.85 3.96
CA HIS A 60 33.40 -14.54 4.98
C HIS A 60 34.81 -13.96 5.17
N GLY A 61 35.07 -12.76 4.64
CA GLY A 61 36.40 -12.15 4.65
C GLY A 61 37.35 -12.87 3.71
N GLY A 62 38.24 -13.71 4.24
CA GLY A 62 39.29 -14.41 3.48
C GLY A 62 38.88 -15.74 2.85
N ALA A 63 37.66 -16.22 3.11
CA ALA A 63 37.11 -17.44 2.51
C ALA A 63 36.26 -17.13 1.26
N PRO A 64 36.04 -18.11 0.37
CA PRO A 64 35.21 -17.92 -0.82
C PRO A 64 33.82 -17.40 -0.45
N HIS A 65 33.35 -16.43 -1.23
CA HIS A 65 32.01 -15.89 -1.06
C HIS A 65 30.97 -16.93 -1.43
N GLU A 66 29.87 -16.95 -0.67
CA GLU A 66 28.73 -17.80 -0.96
C GLU A 66 27.48 -16.96 -1.21
N ILE A 67 26.68 -17.42 -2.18
CA ILE A 67 25.34 -16.92 -2.42
C ILE A 67 24.38 -17.88 -1.73
N LYS A 68 23.67 -17.38 -0.72
CA LYS A 68 22.67 -18.15 -0.01
C LYS A 68 21.30 -17.60 -0.30
N ASN A 69 20.38 -18.47 -0.68
CA ASN A 69 18.96 -18.10 -0.79
C ASN A 69 18.35 -18.16 0.61
N GLU A 70 17.92 -17.01 1.11
CA GLU A 70 17.20 -16.89 2.37
C GLU A 70 15.79 -16.41 2.10
N MET A 71 14.82 -16.98 2.82
CA MET A 71 13.44 -16.51 2.75
C MET A 71 13.33 -15.23 3.56
N VAL A 72 13.02 -14.12 2.90
CA VAL A 72 12.88 -12.81 3.51
C VAL A 72 11.43 -12.37 3.45
N GLU A 73 10.88 -11.98 4.60
CA GLU A 73 9.54 -11.41 4.66
C GLU A 73 9.56 -9.97 4.11
N MET A 74 8.74 -9.71 3.10
CA MET A 74 8.59 -8.39 2.49
C MET A 74 7.15 -7.88 2.61
N TYR A 75 7.02 -6.58 2.82
CA TYR A 75 5.77 -5.85 2.63
C TYR A 75 5.48 -5.70 1.15
N VAL A 76 4.23 -5.95 0.77
CA VAL A 76 3.75 -5.96 -0.61
C VAL A 76 2.56 -5.02 -0.75
N CYS A 77 2.53 -4.26 -1.84
CA CYS A 77 1.42 -3.38 -2.17
C CYS A 77 0.13 -4.21 -2.36
N PRO A 78 -0.95 -3.91 -1.63
CA PRO A 78 -2.20 -4.66 -1.78
C PRO A 78 -2.92 -4.38 -3.10
N ALA A 79 -2.58 -3.28 -3.79
CA ALA A 79 -3.23 -2.89 -5.05
C ALA A 79 -2.55 -3.49 -6.28
N CYS A 80 -1.22 -3.45 -6.36
CA CYS A 80 -0.46 -3.88 -7.56
C CYS A 80 0.44 -5.10 -7.32
N GLY A 81 0.59 -5.56 -6.08
CA GLY A 81 1.44 -6.70 -5.76
C GLY A 81 2.94 -6.42 -5.77
N ASN A 82 3.38 -5.17 -5.99
CA ASN A 82 4.80 -4.84 -5.97
C ASN A 82 5.41 -4.92 -4.57
N THR A 83 6.66 -5.39 -4.47
CA THR A 83 7.42 -5.42 -3.24
C THR A 83 7.80 -4.02 -2.78
N ILE A 84 7.49 -3.67 -1.53
CA ILE A 84 7.70 -2.34 -0.95
C ILE A 84 9.02 -2.28 -0.19
N ARG A 85 9.20 -3.16 0.80
CA ARG A 85 10.41 -3.25 1.62
C ARG A 85 10.41 -4.54 2.43
N ALA A 86 11.58 -4.98 2.89
CA ALA A 86 11.67 -6.06 3.88
C ALA A 86 11.06 -5.65 5.24
N VAL A 87 10.44 -6.61 5.94
CA VAL A 87 9.85 -6.44 7.28
C VAL A 87 10.93 -6.29 8.34
N VAL A 88 11.90 -7.21 8.33
CA VAL A 88 13.05 -7.22 9.23
C VAL A 88 14.32 -7.34 8.38
N PHE A 89 14.97 -6.21 8.11
CA PHE A 89 16.33 -6.22 7.55
C PHE A 89 17.16 -5.22 8.34
N ASN A 90 18.20 -5.72 9.00
CA ASN A 90 18.94 -5.04 10.08
C ASN A 90 19.57 -3.68 9.67
N GLY A 91 19.61 -3.34 8.38
CA GLY A 91 20.06 -2.03 7.87
C GLY A 91 18.97 -1.02 7.49
N LEU A 92 17.68 -1.41 7.47
CA LEU A 92 16.58 -0.57 6.95
C LEU A 92 15.54 -0.17 8.00
N LEU A 93 15.74 -0.56 9.26
CA LEU A 93 14.86 -0.18 10.37
C LEU A 93 14.79 1.35 10.58
N GLN A 94 15.83 2.10 10.20
CA GLN A 94 15.86 3.55 10.34
C GLN A 94 15.13 4.32 9.23
N ARG A 95 14.76 3.67 8.11
CA ARG A 95 14.03 4.36 7.04
C ARG A 95 12.53 4.35 7.34
N PRO A 96 11.85 5.51 7.24
CA PRO A 96 10.41 5.59 7.46
C PRO A 96 9.68 4.68 6.45
N PHE A 97 8.58 4.08 6.90
CA PHE A 97 7.73 3.32 6.00
C PHE A 97 7.17 4.24 4.90
N PRO A 98 7.24 3.86 3.61
CA PRO A 98 6.78 4.73 2.54
C PRO A 98 5.27 4.96 2.66
N LYS A 99 4.86 6.22 2.55
CA LYS A 99 3.43 6.60 2.59
C LYS A 99 2.66 6.20 1.33
N TYR A 100 3.36 6.00 0.21
CA TYR A 100 2.78 5.67 -1.09
C TYR A 100 3.60 4.60 -1.80
N CYS A 101 2.94 3.76 -2.59
CA CYS A 101 3.58 2.81 -3.49
C CYS A 101 4.25 3.56 -4.66
N SER A 102 5.50 3.24 -4.96
CA SER A 102 6.24 3.83 -6.09
C SER A 102 5.61 3.53 -7.45
N GLU A 103 5.05 2.33 -7.60
CA GLU A 103 4.55 1.85 -8.90
C GLU A 103 3.15 2.36 -9.21
N CYS A 104 2.24 2.33 -8.23
CA CYS A 104 0.83 2.60 -8.48
C CYS A 104 0.29 3.81 -7.70
N GLY A 105 1.13 4.52 -6.95
CA GLY A 105 0.76 5.74 -6.20
C GLY A 105 -0.23 5.51 -5.06
N LYS A 106 -0.57 4.26 -4.73
CA LYS A 106 -1.54 3.91 -3.69
C LYS A 106 -0.98 4.26 -2.30
N ALA A 107 -1.76 4.92 -1.44
CA ALA A 107 -1.35 5.13 -0.06
C ALA A 107 -1.19 3.81 0.68
N LEU A 108 -0.11 3.70 1.44
CA LEU A 108 0.29 2.49 2.16
C LEU A 108 0.34 2.76 3.66
N LYS A 109 -0.03 1.75 4.44
CA LYS A 109 0.15 1.72 5.88
C LYS A 109 0.96 0.49 6.26
N ALA A 110 1.92 0.68 7.16
CA ALA A 110 2.58 -0.46 7.79
C ALA A 110 1.53 -1.24 8.60
N PRO A 111 1.45 -2.58 8.45
CA PRO A 111 0.59 -3.41 9.27
C PRO A 111 0.92 -3.16 10.76
N SER A 112 -0.12 -2.90 11.54
CA SER A 112 -0.05 -2.81 13.01
C SER A 112 0.06 -4.18 13.65
#